data_AF-A0A243RCM7-F1
#
_entry.id   AF-A0A243RCM7-F1
#
_cell.length_a   1.000
_cell.length_b   1.000
_cell.length_c   1.000
_cell.angle_alpha   90.00
_cell.angle_beta   90.00
_cell.angle_gamma   90.00
#
_symmetry.space_group_name_H-M   'P 1'
#
loop_
_entity.id
_entity.type
_entity.pdbx_description
1 polymer ?
#
loop_
_entity_poly.entity_id
_entity_poly.type
_entity_poly.pdbx_seq_one_letter_code
_entity_poly.pdbx_strand_id
1 'polypeptide(L)'
;MIAENDPEEQEKAIKFNTLVADLVMYRTALDMSLVLNRLRSEGETVHRTDVTIMSPYQEDNVRRFGDYIYDLDAPLEGMEVHLDLEEAAAA
;
A
#
# COMPACT_ATOMS: atom_id res chain seq x y z
N MET A 1 -5.05 26.38 2.74
CA MET A 1 -6.41 26.22 2.22
C MET A 1 -7.30 25.60 3.31
N ILE A 2 -7.44 26.29 4.45
CA ILE A 2 -8.45 26.05 5.52
C ILE A 2 -8.64 27.42 6.24
N ALA A 3 -8.64 28.51 5.47
CA ALA A 3 -8.71 29.86 6.03
C ALA A 3 -10.16 30.36 6.13
N GLU A 4 -11.05 29.81 5.31
CA GLU A 4 -12.47 30.10 5.29
C GLU A 4 -13.22 28.84 5.75
N ASN A 5 -14.11 29.02 6.72
CA ASN A 5 -14.89 27.95 7.32
C ASN A 5 -16.11 27.61 6.44
N ASP A 6 -15.85 27.29 5.17
CA ASP A 6 -16.85 26.82 4.21
C ASP A 6 -16.86 25.28 4.20
N PRO A 7 -17.93 24.63 4.71
CA PRO A 7 -18.00 23.18 4.76
C PRO A 7 -17.99 22.50 3.39
N GLU A 8 -18.59 23.10 2.36
CA GLU A 8 -18.69 22.48 1.03
C GLU A 8 -17.33 22.45 0.33
N GLU A 9 -16.58 23.56 0.40
CA GLU A 9 -15.24 23.64 -0.16
C GLU A 9 -14.25 22.75 0.61
N GLN A 10 -14.40 22.61 1.93
CA GLN A 10 -13.63 21.67 2.73
C GLN A 10 -13.90 20.21 2.35
N GLU A 11 -15.17 19.84 2.17
CA GLU A 11 -15.55 18.49 1.74
C GLU A 11 -14.96 18.14 0.37
N LYS A 12 -15.01 19.08 -0.59
CA LYS A 12 -14.38 18.89 -1.91
C LYS A 12 -12.87 18.70 -1.80
N ALA A 13 -12.20 19.51 -0.98
CA ALA A 13 -10.76 19.40 -0.77
C ALA A 13 -10.36 18.06 -0.13
N ILE A 14 -11.13 17.59 0.86
CA ILE A 14 -10.91 16.28 1.49
C ILE A 14 -11.05 15.17 0.45
N LYS A 15 -12.18 15.11 -0.29
CA LYS A 15 -12.42 14.08 -1.29
C LYS A 15 -11.36 14.07 -2.40
N PHE A 16 -10.97 15.26 -2.89
CA PHE A 16 -9.94 15.37 -3.90
C PHE A 16 -8.58 14.88 -3.39
N ASN A 17 -8.18 15.31 -2.20
CA ASN A 17 -6.91 14.87 -1.62
C ASN A 17 -6.90 13.37 -1.33
N THR A 18 -8.00 12.81 -0.83
CA THR A 18 -8.14 11.35 -0.65
C THR A 18 -7.98 10.63 -1.98
N LEU A 19 -8.69 11.06 -3.03
CA LEU A 19 -8.55 10.45 -4.36
C LEU A 19 -7.11 10.52 -4.88
N VAL A 20 -6.45 11.67 -4.76
CA VAL A 20 -5.06 11.83 -5.21
C VAL A 20 -4.12 10.93 -4.40
N ALA A 21 -4.30 10.85 -3.08
CA ALA A 21 -3.51 9.97 -2.22
C ALA A 21 -3.69 8.49 -2.62
N ASP A 22 -4.93 8.05 -2.83
CA ASP A 22 -5.25 6.68 -3.24
C ASP A 22 -4.62 6.32 -4.59
N LEU A 23 -4.69 7.24 -5.56
CA LEU A 23 -4.07 7.07 -6.88
C LEU A 23 -2.54 6.97 -6.79
N VAL A 24 -1.92 7.79 -5.96
CA VAL A 24 -0.45 7.75 -5.74
C VAL A 24 -0.06 6.44 -5.08
N MET A 25 -0.75 6.04 -4.01
CA MET A 25 -0.51 4.76 -3.33
C MET A 25 -0.65 3.57 -4.28
N TYR A 26 -1.74 3.53 -5.06
CA TYR A 26 -1.97 2.50 -6.07
C TYR A 26 -0.85 2.46 -7.10
N ARG A 27 -0.46 3.61 -7.65
CA ARG A 27 0.60 3.68 -8.67
C ARG A 27 1.94 3.20 -8.13
N THR A 28 2.30 3.60 -6.91
CA THR A 28 3.53 3.15 -6.25
C THR A 28 3.52 1.64 -6.05
N ALA A 29 2.42 1.06 -5.56
CA ALA A 29 2.30 -0.38 -5.39
C ALA A 29 2.38 -1.16 -6.72
N LEU A 30 1.75 -0.65 -7.78
CA LEU A 30 1.81 -1.24 -9.11
C LEU A 30 3.24 -1.21 -9.67
N ASP A 31 3.91 -0.06 -9.62
CA ASP A 31 5.26 0.09 -10.13
C ASP A 31 6.24 -0.83 -9.37
N MET A 32 6.12 -0.94 -8.05
CA MET A 32 6.90 -1.90 -7.25
C MET A 32 6.65 -3.34 -7.70
N SER A 33 5.38 -3.74 -7.86
CA SER A 33 5.02 -5.10 -8.28
C SER A 33 5.60 -5.46 -9.65
N LEU A 34 5.57 -4.51 -10.61
CA LEU A 34 6.16 -4.69 -11.93
C LEU A 34 7.68 -4.87 -11.87
N VAL A 35 8.39 -4.08 -11.05
CA VAL A 35 9.84 -4.19 -10.88
C VAL A 35 10.22 -5.51 -10.22
N LEU A 36 9.50 -5.94 -9.19
CA LEU A 36 9.76 -7.23 -8.51
C LEU A 36 9.58 -8.42 -9.46
N ASN A 37 8.50 -8.41 -10.26
CA ASN A 37 8.28 -9.43 -11.29
C ASN A 37 9.38 -9.42 -12.35
N ARG A 38 9.88 -8.25 -12.74
CA ARG A 38 11.00 -8.13 -13.68
C ARG A 38 12.27 -8.73 -13.11
N LEU A 39 12.64 -8.39 -11.86
CA LEU A 39 13.82 -8.95 -11.19
C LEU A 39 13.75 -10.48 -11.15
N ARG A 40 12.58 -11.04 -10.82
CA ARG A 40 12.36 -12.49 -10.88
C ARG A 40 12.55 -13.05 -12.30
N SER A 41 12.03 -12.38 -13.33
CA SER A 41 12.19 -12.82 -14.72
C SER A 41 13.64 -12.80 -15.20
N GLU A 42 14.47 -11.97 -14.59
CA GLU A 42 15.92 -11.87 -14.83
C GLU A 42 16.71 -12.94 -14.03
N GLY A 43 16.04 -13.71 -13.16
CA GLY A 43 16.63 -14.80 -12.38
C GLY A 43 17.11 -14.39 -10.99
N GLU A 44 16.82 -13.15 -10.56
CA GLU A 44 17.18 -12.66 -9.24
C GLU A 44 16.21 -13.19 -8.17
N THR A 45 16.75 -13.58 -7.01
CA THR A 45 15.96 -14.05 -5.88
C THR A 45 15.37 -12.88 -5.10
N VAL A 46 14.05 -12.81 -5.01
CA VAL A 46 13.32 -11.80 -4.23
C VAL A 46 12.55 -12.50 -3.12
N HIS A 47 12.88 -12.20 -1.86
CA HIS A 47 12.18 -12.77 -0.71
C HIS A 47 11.02 -11.90 -0.26
N ARG A 48 9.95 -12.54 0.21
CA ARG A 48 8.79 -11.83 0.78
C ARG A 48 9.17 -10.89 1.93
N THR A 49 10.11 -11.29 2.79
CA THR A 49 10.58 -10.48 3.93
C THR A 49 11.18 -9.14 3.50
N ASP A 50 11.87 -9.11 2.35
CA ASP A 50 12.45 -7.89 1.79
C ASP A 50 11.37 -6.96 1.22
N VAL A 51 10.21 -7.51 0.86
CA VAL A 51 9.05 -6.75 0.36
C VAL A 51 8.22 -6.20 1.52
N THR A 52 8.17 -6.89 2.66
CA THR A 52 7.42 -6.44 3.85
C THR A 52 7.84 -5.05 4.33
N ILE A 53 9.14 -4.72 4.29
CA ILE A 53 9.63 -3.39 4.68
C ILE A 53 9.15 -2.26 3.77
N MET A 54 8.65 -2.58 2.57
CA MET A 54 8.12 -1.62 1.60
C MET A 54 6.59 -1.46 1.73
N SER A 55 5.95 -2.14 2.69
CA SER A 55 4.51 -2.00 2.94
C SER A 55 4.15 -0.52 3.19
N PRO A 56 3.10 0.01 2.53
CA PRO A 56 2.62 1.36 2.79
C PRO A 56 1.92 1.48 4.16
N TYR A 57 1.59 0.35 4.79
CA TYR A 57 1.00 0.31 6.12
C TYR A 57 2.11 0.23 7.16
N GLN A 58 2.20 1.25 8.01
CA GLN A 58 3.02 1.19 9.21
C GLN A 58 2.39 0.18 10.18
N GLU A 59 3.08 -0.93 10.42
CA GLU A 59 2.71 -1.90 11.46
C GLU A 59 3.14 -1.43 12.87
N ASP A 60 3.99 -0.40 12.97
CA ASP A 60 4.50 0.13 14.24
C ASP A 60 4.37 1.67 14.33
N ASN A 61 4.19 2.18 15.54
CA ASN A 61 4.16 3.61 15.93
C ASN A 61 3.01 4.50 15.38
N VAL A 62 1.85 3.95 15.02
CA VAL A 62 0.66 4.74 14.61
C VAL A 62 -0.32 4.92 15.78
N ARG A 63 0.05 5.66 16.84
CA ARG A 63 -0.80 5.84 18.04
C ARG A 63 -1.60 7.14 18.07
N ARG A 64 -1.96 7.72 16.92
CA ARG A 64 -2.61 9.04 16.89
C ARG A 64 -4.08 9.00 17.36
N PHE A 65 -4.78 7.88 17.20
CA PHE A 65 -6.18 7.71 17.61
C PHE A 65 -6.50 6.35 18.26
N GLY A 66 -5.49 5.58 18.66
CA GLY A 66 -5.65 4.22 19.20
C GLY A 66 -4.78 3.22 18.44
N ASP A 67 -5.02 1.94 18.67
CA ASP A 67 -4.34 0.85 17.97
C ASP A 67 -5.07 0.54 16.66
N TYR A 68 -4.36 0.63 15.53
CA TYR A 68 -4.88 0.22 14.23
C TYR A 68 -4.56 -1.27 14.03
N ILE A 69 -5.60 -2.10 13.98
CA ILE A 69 -5.48 -3.52 13.66
C ILE A 69 -5.84 -3.67 12.18
N TYR A 70 -4.87 -4.02 11.35
CA TYR A 70 -5.08 -4.33 9.94
C TYR A 70 -5.31 -5.83 9.79
N ASP A 71 -6.40 -6.21 9.10
CA ASP A 71 -6.59 -7.58 8.62
C ASP A 71 -5.98 -7.67 7.22
N LEU A 72 -4.70 -8.08 7.15
CA LEU A 72 -3.96 -8.23 5.89
C LEU A 72 -4.21 -9.59 5.23
N ASP A 73 -4.85 -10.52 5.93
CA ASP A 73 -5.20 -11.86 5.45
C ASP A 73 -6.64 -11.93 4.92
N ALA A 74 -7.35 -10.80 4.93
CA ALA A 74 -8.68 -10.69 4.36
C ALA A 74 -8.68 -11.19 2.90
N PRO A 75 -9.69 -11.98 2.50
CA PRO A 75 -9.74 -12.55 1.16
C PRO A 75 -9.79 -11.44 0.11
N LEU A 76 -8.87 -11.50 -0.85
CA LEU A 76 -8.80 -10.61 -2.01
C LEU A 76 -9.91 -10.96 -3.03
N GLU A 77 -11.18 -10.83 -2.61
CA GLU A 77 -12.32 -11.19 -3.44
C GLU A 77 -12.36 -10.34 -4.72
N GLY A 78 -12.24 -11.00 -5.88
CA GLY A 78 -12.33 -10.35 -7.18
C GLY A 78 -11.08 -9.59 -7.64
N MET A 79 -9.96 -9.65 -6.89
CA MET A 79 -8.66 -9.13 -7.35
C MET A 79 -7.78 -10.24 -7.91
N GLU A 80 -7.29 -10.05 -9.13
CA GLU A 80 -6.24 -10.90 -9.70
C GLU A 80 -4.89 -10.49 -9.11
N VAL A 81 -4.20 -11.43 -8.48
CA VAL A 81 -2.85 -11.23 -7.94
C VAL A 81 -1.85 -11.59 -9.03
N HIS A 82 -0.99 -10.63 -9.38
CA HIS A 82 0.04 -10.81 -10.41
C HIS A 82 1.46 -10.80 -9.85
N LEU A 83 1.64 -10.87 -8.52
CA LEU A 83 2.94 -10.84 -7.86
C LEU A 83 3.27 -12.23 -7.30
N ASP A 84 4.18 -12.92 -7.95
CA ASP A 84 4.59 -14.29 -7.61
C ASP A 84 5.91 -14.27 -6.84
N LEU A 85 5.84 -14.19 -5.50
CA LEU A 85 7.02 -14.28 -4.62
C LEU A 85 7.06 -15.64 -3.93
N GLU A 86 8.26 -16.21 -3.80
CA GLU A 86 8.47 -17.42 -3.00
C GLU A 86 8.49 -17.07 -1.51
N GLU A 87 7.92 -17.92 -0.67
CA GLU A 87 8.10 -17.81 0.78
C GLU A 87 9.57 -18.10 1.12
N ALA A 88 10.18 -17.22 1.92
CA ALA A 88 11.50 -17.49 2.47
C ALA A 88 11.41 -18.75 3.34
N ALA A 89 12.31 -19.71 3.12
CA ALA A 89 12.47 -20.85 4.01
C ALA A 89 12.75 -20.32 5.42
N ALA A 90 11.86 -20.65 6.37
CA ALA A 90 12.07 -20.39 7.78
C ALA A 90 13.38 -21.08 8.21
N ALA A 91 14.40 -20.28 8.55
CA ALA A 91 15.62 -20.73 9.19
C ALA A 91 15.46 -20.71 10.71
#